data_AF-G4ZYZ9-F1
#
_entry.id   AF-G4ZYZ9-F1
#
_cell.length_a   1.000
_cell.length_b   1.000
_cell.length_c   1.000
_cell.angle_alpha   90.00
_cell.angle_beta   90.00
_cell.angle_gamma   90.00
#
_symmetry.space_group_name_H-M   'P 1'
#
loop_
_entity.id
_entity.type
_entity.pdbx_description
1 polymer ?
#
loop_
_entity_poly.entity_id
_entity_poly.type
_entity_poly.pdbx_seq_one_letter_code
_entity_poly.pdbx_strand_id
1 'polypeptide(L)'
;MEKESSTVATTAEFVLQCADPSSLQSLRSPMLLGPLDQCSLLAIPLAVVFVYRQKPDATRELIPIDRLRAVLSRLLDYYPQLTGRIVIDPKGQRPQIEQLGTGAKLLSAQCSEPLKAFEVVSEDDNPGSTPRLIGTNLPGRGNALLPSFDPTEAGAARDAILTVQRTRFACGGVSIGIRLRHIVCDAAGFFQLARDMAELYRGVRDLELGQSSINATLLSSPPEIHAYMSELQMSLEERQEALQIKPTLFELAPESQSTVSSETVPVANVVPVVGKILRFSSNELAAIKTEANAGDTDRPVSTFCALAAHVWQNIFRARVSLCESQGMRSEEAELHAPRQFLASVDLRSRGQLKVSPRYFPNCVLCPVFSLSASELRNAPLSSIAVAVRDGVQPLDPSEVEQNLRWLAAQPDKQRVRLCYRYEEGGVMVSQWNKFGMYRGTELDVAPALVAQPFTPISLIDGLMYLMATEDQVDQAEDFTTGDGIVYKRDQFWNKIATIPSQTSVLLLCGKLDPQTPHKFAESLFNVLVGKNKELVTFDFAPHGAVTSRQMVAGDPWSETCGMKILASYVRNGGDLQRMDKSCVDQMPAFNLTTHEFYLQAFMSTDDAYEGAFNSSLSS
;
A
#
# COMPACT_ATOMS: atom_id res chain seq x y z
N MET A 1 -23.67 5.60 33.26
CA MET A 1 -24.11 4.25 32.85
C MET A 1 -25.53 4.39 32.29
N GLU A 2 -25.65 4.96 31.09
CA GLU A 2 -26.88 4.86 30.31
C GLU A 2 -26.82 3.53 29.56
N LYS A 3 -27.86 2.71 29.71
CA LYS A 3 -28.11 1.56 28.84
C LYS A 3 -28.39 2.14 27.45
N GLU A 4 -27.38 2.27 26.59
CA GLU A 4 -27.61 2.41 25.15
C GLU A 4 -28.40 1.17 24.71
N SER A 5 -29.71 1.34 24.51
CA SER A 5 -30.53 0.38 23.80
C SER A 5 -29.87 0.16 22.43
N SER A 6 -29.24 -1.02 22.25
CA SER A 6 -28.52 -1.36 21.03
C SER A 6 -29.48 -1.31 19.84
N THR A 7 -29.48 -0.20 19.10
CA THR A 7 -30.29 -0.03 17.89
C THR A 7 -29.92 -1.02 16.80
N VAL A 8 -28.77 -1.70 16.93
CA VAL A 8 -28.27 -2.73 16.02
C VAL A 8 -28.35 -4.11 16.70
N ALA A 9 -28.92 -5.10 16.03
CA ALA A 9 -28.99 -6.47 16.50
C ALA A 9 -28.47 -7.43 15.43
N THR A 10 -27.51 -8.29 15.80
CA THR A 10 -27.02 -9.38 14.94
C THR A 10 -28.09 -10.47 14.83
N THR A 11 -28.45 -10.84 13.60
CA THR A 11 -29.50 -11.82 13.31
C THR A 11 -28.95 -13.16 12.83
N ALA A 12 -27.75 -13.17 12.24
CA ALA A 12 -27.10 -14.40 11.79
C ALA A 12 -25.58 -14.26 11.71
N GLU A 13 -24.90 -15.39 11.76
CA GLU A 13 -23.45 -15.50 11.62
C GLU A 13 -23.12 -16.61 10.61
N PHE A 14 -22.14 -16.34 9.75
CA PHE A 14 -21.67 -17.25 8.72
C PHE A 14 -20.15 -17.37 8.77
N VAL A 15 -19.66 -18.59 8.75
CA VAL A 15 -18.25 -18.87 8.46
C VAL A 15 -18.05 -18.83 6.95
N LEU A 16 -17.04 -18.08 6.52
CA LEU A 16 -16.67 -17.91 5.12
C LEU A 16 -15.45 -18.76 4.82
N GLN A 17 -15.57 -19.57 3.78
CA GLN A 17 -14.49 -20.39 3.23
C GLN A 17 -14.15 -19.91 1.81
N CYS A 18 -12.96 -20.24 1.34
CA CYS A 18 -12.63 -20.11 -0.09
C CYS A 18 -13.70 -20.84 -0.92
N ALA A 19 -14.13 -20.22 -2.02
CA ALA A 19 -15.03 -20.85 -2.96
C ALA A 19 -14.33 -22.00 -3.73
N ASP A 20 -13.03 -21.86 -3.96
CA ASP A 20 -12.15 -22.91 -4.47
C ASP A 20 -11.21 -23.42 -3.36
N PRO A 21 -11.39 -24.65 -2.85
CA PRO A 21 -10.52 -25.24 -1.84
C PRO A 21 -9.04 -25.37 -2.29
N SER A 22 -8.76 -25.37 -3.60
CA SER A 22 -7.39 -25.45 -4.11
C SER A 22 -6.58 -24.18 -3.82
N SER A 23 -7.21 -23.03 -3.59
CA SER A 23 -6.54 -21.78 -3.18
C SER A 23 -5.76 -21.91 -1.87
N LEU A 24 -6.12 -22.85 -1.00
CA LEU A 24 -5.37 -23.12 0.23
C LEU A 24 -4.12 -23.98 -0.03
N GLN A 25 -4.14 -24.81 -1.07
CA GLN A 25 -3.03 -25.74 -1.38
C GLN A 25 -1.81 -25.01 -1.94
N SER A 26 -1.99 -23.81 -2.50
CA SER A 26 -0.88 -22.96 -2.96
C SER A 26 -0.12 -22.30 -1.80
N LEU A 27 -0.68 -22.29 -0.58
CA LEU A 27 -0.02 -21.70 0.58
C LEU A 27 0.79 -22.74 1.36
N ARG A 28 2.00 -22.35 1.76
CA ARG A 28 2.77 -23.08 2.77
C ARG A 28 2.24 -22.72 4.16
N SER A 29 2.08 -23.71 5.01
CA SER A 29 1.72 -23.52 6.43
C SER A 29 2.92 -23.89 7.32
N PRO A 30 3.31 -23.05 8.29
CA PRO A 30 2.78 -21.71 8.55
C PRO A 30 3.13 -20.73 7.42
N MET A 31 2.26 -19.75 7.19
CA MET A 31 2.59 -18.61 6.33
C MET A 31 3.29 -17.55 7.18
N LEU A 32 4.52 -17.22 6.80
CA LEU A 32 5.37 -16.31 7.53
C LEU A 32 5.02 -14.86 7.20
N LEU A 33 5.13 -14.01 8.22
CA LEU A 33 4.97 -12.56 8.12
C LEU A 33 6.34 -11.87 7.91
N GLY A 34 6.32 -10.72 7.25
CA GLY A 34 7.52 -9.96 6.93
C GLY A 34 8.01 -9.07 8.08
N PRO A 35 9.16 -8.39 7.93
CA PRO A 35 9.67 -7.46 8.93
C PRO A 35 8.76 -6.23 9.10
N LEU A 36 7.91 -5.88 8.15
CA LEU A 36 6.96 -4.76 8.30
C LEU A 36 5.65 -5.14 9.00
N ASP A 37 5.40 -6.44 9.20
CA ASP A 37 4.23 -6.98 9.88
C ASP A 37 4.50 -7.08 11.40
N GLN A 38 4.73 -5.92 12.01
CA GLN A 38 5.18 -5.78 13.40
C GLN A 38 4.21 -6.38 14.42
N CYS A 39 4.73 -6.99 15.49
CA CYS A 39 3.92 -7.60 16.57
C CYS A 39 2.95 -6.61 17.22
N SER A 40 3.33 -5.34 17.37
CA SER A 40 2.48 -4.28 17.93
C SER A 40 1.18 -4.06 17.13
N LEU A 41 1.17 -4.41 15.83
CA LEU A 41 0.00 -4.30 14.97
C LEU A 41 -1.03 -5.43 15.19
N LEU A 42 -0.70 -6.46 15.98
CA LEU A 42 -1.60 -7.59 16.27
C LEU A 42 -2.88 -7.14 17.00
N ALA A 43 -2.70 -6.21 17.94
CA ALA A 43 -3.75 -5.67 18.80
C ALA A 43 -4.57 -4.55 18.12
N ILE A 44 -4.22 -4.17 16.89
CA ILE A 44 -4.82 -3.06 16.17
C ILE A 44 -5.62 -3.60 14.98
N PRO A 45 -6.93 -3.33 14.87
CA PRO A 45 -7.70 -3.61 13.67
C PRO A 45 -7.67 -2.43 12.71
N LEU A 46 -7.56 -2.70 11.42
CA LEU A 46 -8.09 -1.83 10.39
C LEU A 46 -9.61 -2.00 10.36
N ALA A 47 -10.34 -0.91 10.63
CA ALA A 47 -11.78 -0.93 10.81
C ALA A 47 -12.45 0.20 10.03
N VAL A 48 -13.25 -0.14 9.03
CA VAL A 48 -13.95 0.83 8.17
C VAL A 48 -15.39 0.43 7.98
N VAL A 49 -16.28 1.43 8.01
CA VAL A 49 -17.71 1.27 7.73
C VAL A 49 -18.03 2.01 6.43
N PHE A 50 -18.56 1.26 5.47
CA PHE A 50 -19.13 1.78 4.22
C PHE A 50 -20.65 1.83 4.37
N VAL A 51 -21.28 2.98 4.10
CA VAL A 51 -22.74 3.15 4.18
C VAL A 51 -23.31 3.40 2.79
N TYR A 52 -24.34 2.67 2.41
CA TYR A 52 -25.00 2.71 1.11
C TYR A 52 -26.48 3.07 1.26
N ARG A 53 -26.95 4.01 0.44
CA ARG A 53 -28.35 4.45 0.45
C ARG A 53 -29.19 3.61 -0.50
N GLN A 54 -30.36 3.18 -0.02
CA GLN A 54 -31.41 2.64 -0.90
C GLN A 54 -31.90 3.75 -1.83
N LYS A 55 -32.00 3.49 -3.14
CA LYS A 55 -32.65 4.42 -4.06
C LYS A 55 -34.16 4.46 -3.76
N PRO A 56 -34.84 5.62 -3.79
CA PRO A 56 -36.26 5.74 -3.44
C PRO A 56 -37.18 4.77 -4.19
N ASP A 57 -36.92 4.54 -5.47
CA ASP A 57 -37.76 3.69 -6.34
C ASP A 57 -37.27 2.23 -6.44
N ALA A 58 -36.29 1.83 -5.62
CA ALA A 58 -35.71 0.49 -5.71
C ALA A 58 -36.63 -0.56 -5.05
N THR A 59 -37.10 -1.49 -5.86
CA THR A 59 -37.93 -2.63 -5.44
C THR A 59 -37.13 -3.83 -4.92
N ARG A 60 -35.82 -3.86 -5.21
CA ARG A 60 -34.91 -4.93 -4.78
C ARG A 60 -34.20 -4.57 -3.49
N GLU A 61 -33.90 -5.58 -2.68
CA GLU A 61 -33.06 -5.42 -1.51
C GLU A 61 -31.66 -4.95 -1.94
N LEU A 62 -31.18 -3.86 -1.32
CA LEU A 62 -29.81 -3.41 -1.49
C LEU A 62 -28.85 -4.35 -0.77
N ILE A 63 -27.81 -4.76 -1.49
CA ILE A 63 -26.74 -5.64 -1.05
C ILE A 63 -27.29 -6.89 -0.32
N PRO A 64 -27.94 -7.82 -1.04
CA PRO A 64 -28.47 -9.04 -0.45
C PRO A 64 -27.35 -9.87 0.22
N ILE A 65 -27.66 -10.46 1.37
CA ILE A 65 -26.67 -11.17 2.19
C ILE A 65 -26.06 -12.38 1.47
N ASP A 66 -26.86 -13.11 0.69
CA ASP A 66 -26.39 -14.31 -0.03
C ASP A 66 -25.40 -13.97 -1.14
N ARG A 67 -25.65 -12.87 -1.88
CA ARG A 67 -24.69 -12.38 -2.87
C ARG A 67 -23.39 -11.94 -2.21
N LEU A 68 -23.49 -11.16 -1.12
CA LEU A 68 -22.32 -10.72 -0.38
C LEU A 68 -21.50 -11.91 0.14
N ARG A 69 -22.18 -12.94 0.68
CA ARG A 69 -21.54 -14.18 1.14
C ARG A 69 -20.80 -14.91 0.01
N ALA A 70 -21.44 -15.10 -1.14
CA ALA A 70 -20.81 -15.74 -2.30
C ALA A 70 -19.57 -14.97 -2.79
N VAL A 71 -19.67 -13.64 -2.84
CA VAL A 71 -18.57 -12.75 -3.24
C VAL A 71 -17.41 -12.81 -2.24
N LEU A 72 -17.70 -12.79 -0.93
CA LEU A 72 -16.66 -12.89 0.09
C LEU A 72 -15.95 -14.26 0.05
N SER A 73 -16.68 -15.34 -0.21
CA SER A 73 -16.06 -16.65 -0.44
C SER A 73 -15.13 -16.65 -1.66
N ARG A 74 -15.55 -16.01 -2.76
CA ARG A 74 -14.70 -15.83 -3.95
C ARG A 74 -13.51 -14.93 -3.69
N LEU A 75 -13.67 -13.87 -2.90
CA LEU A 75 -12.57 -12.98 -2.50
C LEU A 75 -11.48 -13.76 -1.75
N LEU A 76 -11.87 -14.70 -0.88
CA LEU A 76 -10.94 -15.57 -0.15
C LEU A 76 -10.16 -16.53 -1.07
N ASP A 77 -10.57 -16.76 -2.32
CA ASP A 77 -9.75 -17.51 -3.28
C ASP A 77 -8.45 -16.75 -3.62
N TYR A 78 -8.50 -15.41 -3.56
CA TYR A 78 -7.37 -14.50 -3.81
C TYR A 78 -6.66 -14.05 -2.54
N TYR A 79 -7.35 -14.13 -1.40
CA TYR A 79 -6.83 -13.84 -0.07
C TYR A 79 -6.94 -15.05 0.90
N PRO A 80 -6.46 -16.24 0.51
CA PRO A 80 -6.68 -17.48 1.27
C PRO A 80 -6.09 -17.43 2.68
N GLN A 81 -5.03 -16.65 2.89
CA GLN A 81 -4.39 -16.45 4.19
C GLN A 81 -5.33 -15.83 5.23
N LEU A 82 -6.35 -15.07 4.82
CA LEU A 82 -7.30 -14.45 5.74
C LEU A 82 -8.25 -15.47 6.40
N THR A 83 -8.24 -16.72 5.95
CA THR A 83 -8.97 -17.83 6.58
C THR A 83 -8.23 -18.44 7.78
N GLY A 84 -6.96 -18.10 7.98
CA GLY A 84 -6.12 -18.63 9.06
C GLY A 84 -6.34 -17.98 10.43
N ARG A 85 -5.43 -18.28 11.35
CA ARG A 85 -5.31 -17.68 12.69
C ARG A 85 -3.88 -17.23 12.93
N ILE A 86 -3.70 -16.15 13.67
CA ILE A 86 -2.37 -15.62 13.96
C ILE A 86 -1.90 -16.18 15.29
N VAL A 87 -0.78 -16.88 15.26
CA VAL A 87 -0.16 -17.47 16.44
C VAL A 87 1.26 -16.94 16.60
N ILE A 88 1.72 -16.84 17.85
CA ILE A 88 3.11 -16.53 18.15
C ILE A 88 3.87 -17.85 18.27
N ASP A 89 4.90 -18.03 17.44
CA ASP A 89 5.79 -19.18 17.54
C ASP A 89 6.50 -19.17 18.90
N PRO A 90 6.35 -20.20 19.75
CA PRO A 90 6.93 -20.23 21.09
C PRO A 90 8.47 -20.32 21.11
N LYS A 91 9.12 -20.64 19.98
CA LYS A 91 10.58 -20.72 19.91
C LYS A 91 11.21 -19.39 19.51
N GLY A 92 10.65 -18.73 18.50
CA GLY A 92 11.17 -17.46 17.97
C GLY A 92 10.41 -16.22 18.41
N GLN A 93 9.32 -16.33 19.18
CA GLN A 93 8.41 -15.22 19.50
C GLN A 93 8.03 -14.42 18.24
N ARG A 94 7.77 -15.13 17.13
CA ARG A 94 7.45 -14.54 15.82
C ARG A 94 5.98 -14.81 15.50
N PRO A 95 5.22 -13.78 15.06
CA PRO A 95 3.85 -13.98 14.61
C PRO A 95 3.87 -14.68 13.25
N GLN A 96 2.98 -15.66 13.09
CA GLN A 96 2.79 -16.40 11.85
C GLN A 96 1.32 -16.78 11.67
N ILE A 97 0.91 -17.01 10.42
CA ILE A 97 -0.46 -17.43 10.11
C ILE A 97 -0.47 -18.96 10.01
N GLU A 98 -1.27 -19.58 10.86
CA GLU A 98 -1.54 -21.02 10.89
C GLU A 98 -3.02 -21.31 10.69
N GLN A 99 -3.40 -22.58 10.80
CA GLN A 99 -4.80 -23.02 10.77
C GLN A 99 -5.56 -22.49 9.54
N LEU A 100 -4.87 -22.48 8.38
CA LEU A 100 -5.45 -22.07 7.10
C LEU A 100 -6.71 -22.91 6.81
N GLY A 101 -7.76 -22.25 6.31
CA GLY A 101 -9.06 -22.88 6.07
C GLY A 101 -10.00 -22.93 7.28
N THR A 102 -9.64 -22.35 8.44
CA THR A 102 -10.58 -22.21 9.57
C THR A 102 -11.75 -21.29 9.21
N GLY A 103 -11.49 -20.29 8.37
CA GLY A 103 -12.48 -19.43 7.74
C GLY A 103 -12.49 -18.02 8.31
N ALA A 104 -12.95 -17.09 7.47
CA ALA A 104 -13.31 -15.72 7.84
C ALA A 104 -14.76 -15.66 8.35
N LYS A 105 -15.24 -14.49 8.78
CA LYS A 105 -16.58 -14.37 9.40
C LYS A 105 -17.42 -13.28 8.75
N LEU A 106 -18.69 -13.58 8.48
CA LEU A 106 -19.72 -12.64 8.05
C LEU A 106 -20.87 -12.61 9.05
N LEU A 107 -21.25 -11.42 9.49
CA LEU A 107 -22.42 -11.17 10.33
C LEU A 107 -23.52 -10.49 9.52
N SER A 108 -24.76 -10.94 9.69
CA SER A 108 -25.95 -10.21 9.26
C SER A 108 -26.58 -9.54 10.48
N ALA A 109 -26.85 -8.25 10.38
CA ALA A 109 -27.44 -7.45 11.44
C ALA A 109 -28.54 -6.53 10.89
N GLN A 110 -29.39 -6.05 11.80
CA GLN A 110 -30.44 -5.08 11.50
C GLN A 110 -30.35 -3.89 12.45
N CYS A 111 -30.62 -2.70 11.91
CA CYS A 111 -30.80 -1.48 12.69
C CYS A 111 -32.27 -1.05 12.65
N SER A 112 -32.88 -0.83 13.81
CA SER A 112 -34.29 -0.42 13.92
C SER A 112 -34.54 1.01 13.41
N GLU A 113 -33.49 1.82 13.29
CA GLU A 113 -33.57 3.20 12.85
C GLU A 113 -33.31 3.35 11.33
N PRO A 114 -33.91 4.35 10.66
CA PRO A 114 -33.56 4.71 9.29
C PRO A 114 -32.25 5.50 9.26
N LEU A 115 -31.52 5.49 8.12
CA LEU A 115 -30.29 6.27 7.95
C LEU A 115 -30.48 7.78 8.21
N LYS A 116 -31.67 8.32 7.91
CA LYS A 116 -32.04 9.71 8.14
C LYS A 116 -31.94 10.12 9.62
N ALA A 117 -32.10 9.19 10.56
CA ALA A 117 -31.96 9.46 11.99
C ALA A 117 -30.52 9.84 12.40
N PHE A 118 -29.54 9.52 11.56
CA PHE A 118 -28.12 9.76 11.79
C PHE A 118 -27.56 10.90 10.93
N GLU A 119 -28.43 11.61 10.21
CA GLU A 119 -28.06 12.77 9.41
C GLU A 119 -28.14 14.04 10.25
N VAL A 120 -27.10 14.87 10.16
CA VAL A 120 -27.05 16.16 10.85
C VAL A 120 -26.41 17.21 9.95
N VAL A 121 -26.73 18.48 10.22
CA VAL A 121 -25.93 19.62 9.78
C VAL A 121 -24.88 19.84 10.85
N SER A 122 -23.60 19.73 10.49
CA SER A 122 -22.49 19.97 11.41
C SER A 122 -22.40 21.45 11.77
N GLU A 123 -21.82 21.77 12.93
CA GLU A 123 -21.53 23.16 13.30
C GLU A 123 -20.57 23.83 12.29
N ASP A 124 -19.69 23.03 11.68
CA ASP A 124 -18.74 23.47 10.65
C ASP A 124 -19.38 23.64 9.26
N ASP A 125 -20.68 23.34 9.10
CA ASP A 125 -21.35 23.45 7.80
C ASP A 125 -21.84 24.86 7.53
N ASN A 126 -21.82 25.25 6.24
CA ASN A 126 -22.38 26.53 5.82
C ASN A 126 -23.88 26.63 6.20
N PRO A 127 -24.37 27.83 6.58
CA PRO A 127 -25.79 28.04 6.83
C PRO A 127 -26.66 27.60 5.63
N GLY A 128 -27.63 26.72 5.88
CA GLY A 128 -28.50 26.16 4.84
C GLY A 128 -28.02 24.87 4.19
N SER A 129 -26.90 24.29 4.65
CA SER A 129 -26.43 22.98 4.18
C SER A 129 -27.45 21.87 4.46
N THR A 130 -27.53 20.89 3.55
CA THR A 130 -28.38 19.71 3.75
C THR A 130 -27.78 18.77 4.78
N PRO A 131 -28.59 18.16 5.67
CA PRO A 131 -28.10 17.13 6.59
C PRO A 131 -27.36 16.01 5.87
N ARG A 132 -26.22 15.58 6.43
CA ARG A 132 -25.43 14.46 5.89
C ARG A 132 -25.12 13.44 6.98
N LEU A 133 -24.72 12.25 6.56
CA LEU A 133 -24.22 11.23 7.48
C LEU A 133 -22.86 11.64 8.03
N ILE A 134 -22.69 11.50 9.34
CA ILE A 134 -21.41 11.71 10.03
C ILE A 134 -21.07 10.45 10.82
N GLY A 135 -19.84 9.94 10.67
CA GLY A 135 -19.43 8.67 11.26
C GLY A 135 -19.65 8.58 12.78
N THR A 136 -19.46 9.68 13.51
CA THR A 136 -19.68 9.77 14.96
C THR A 136 -21.14 9.63 15.38
N ASN A 137 -22.08 9.87 14.47
CA ASN A 137 -23.51 9.86 14.75
C ASN A 137 -24.15 8.51 14.40
N LEU A 138 -23.42 7.64 13.69
CA LEU A 138 -23.85 6.27 13.44
C LEU A 138 -23.98 5.49 14.77
N PRO A 139 -24.76 4.40 14.82
CA PRO A 139 -24.91 3.55 16.01
C PRO A 139 -23.57 3.20 16.67
N GLY A 140 -23.46 3.45 17.98
CA GLY A 140 -22.22 3.25 18.74
C GLY A 140 -21.02 4.02 18.16
N ARG A 141 -21.25 5.21 17.58
CA ARG A 141 -20.24 6.02 16.85
C ARG A 141 -19.59 5.27 15.68
N GLY A 142 -20.37 4.38 15.06
CA GLY A 142 -19.96 3.45 14.00
C GLY A 142 -19.45 2.10 14.51
N ASN A 143 -19.09 1.97 15.79
CA ASN A 143 -18.55 0.72 16.34
C ASN A 143 -19.61 -0.40 16.38
N ALA A 144 -20.89 -0.08 16.56
CA ALA A 144 -21.97 -1.07 16.54
C ALA A 144 -22.22 -1.65 15.14
N LEU A 145 -21.67 -1.03 14.09
CA LEU A 145 -21.76 -1.48 12.71
C LEU A 145 -20.57 -2.38 12.29
N LEU A 146 -19.69 -2.73 13.24
CA LEU A 146 -18.52 -3.58 13.03
C LEU A 146 -18.65 -4.88 13.86
N PRO A 147 -18.09 -6.00 13.39
CA PRO A 147 -17.97 -7.23 14.20
C PRO A 147 -17.15 -6.98 15.46
N SER A 148 -17.35 -7.72 16.55
CA SER A 148 -16.50 -7.64 17.76
C SER A 148 -15.02 -7.89 17.47
N PHE A 149 -14.12 -7.32 18.27
CA PHE A 149 -12.68 -7.50 18.12
C PHE A 149 -12.00 -7.70 19.47
N ASP A 150 -11.25 -8.80 19.58
CA ASP A 150 -10.39 -9.12 20.72
C ASP A 150 -8.94 -8.75 20.38
N PRO A 151 -8.36 -7.72 21.04
CA PRO A 151 -7.01 -7.24 20.76
C PRO A 151 -5.91 -8.14 21.36
N THR A 152 -6.25 -9.19 22.11
CA THR A 152 -5.28 -10.05 22.78
C THR A 152 -4.66 -11.08 21.83
N GLU A 153 -3.50 -11.64 22.20
CA GLU A 153 -2.90 -12.76 21.49
C GLU A 153 -3.82 -13.99 21.46
N ALA A 154 -4.53 -14.26 22.55
CA ALA A 154 -5.54 -15.32 22.62
C ALA A 154 -6.69 -15.07 21.62
N GLY A 155 -7.12 -13.81 21.49
CA GLY A 155 -8.06 -13.38 20.46
C GLY A 155 -7.52 -13.60 19.05
N ALA A 156 -6.23 -13.34 18.81
CA ALA A 156 -5.62 -13.53 17.49
C ALA A 156 -5.49 -15.00 17.08
N ALA A 157 -5.22 -15.88 18.04
CA ALA A 157 -5.15 -17.33 17.84
C ALA A 157 -6.54 -17.98 17.66
N ARG A 158 -7.60 -17.37 18.19
CA ARG A 158 -8.98 -17.89 18.16
C ARG A 158 -9.83 -17.29 17.03
N ASP A 159 -9.78 -15.98 16.85
CA ASP A 159 -10.72 -15.24 16.01
C ASP A 159 -10.22 -15.07 14.57
N ALA A 160 -11.16 -14.94 13.64
CA ALA A 160 -10.85 -14.74 12.23
C ALA A 160 -10.04 -13.46 11.98
N ILE A 161 -9.10 -13.52 11.04
CA ILE A 161 -8.29 -12.38 10.61
C ILE A 161 -9.16 -11.33 9.91
N LEU A 162 -10.08 -11.78 9.04
CA LEU A 162 -11.08 -10.95 8.36
C LEU A 162 -12.47 -11.21 8.94
N THR A 163 -13.14 -10.13 9.34
CA THR A 163 -14.54 -10.17 9.78
C THR A 163 -15.33 -9.05 9.09
N VAL A 164 -16.54 -9.37 8.63
CA VAL A 164 -17.42 -8.44 7.92
C VAL A 164 -18.80 -8.44 8.59
N GLN A 165 -19.42 -7.28 8.73
CA GLN A 165 -20.81 -7.14 9.18
C GLN A 165 -21.64 -6.37 8.15
N ARG A 166 -22.73 -6.98 7.68
CA ARG A 166 -23.76 -6.33 6.87
C ARG A 166 -24.91 -5.93 7.77
N THR A 167 -25.14 -4.63 7.94
CA THR A 167 -26.25 -4.11 8.75
C THR A 167 -27.30 -3.48 7.86
N ARG A 168 -28.55 -3.95 7.93
CA ARG A 168 -29.69 -3.36 7.20
C ARG A 168 -30.46 -2.39 8.08
N PHE A 169 -30.63 -1.15 7.64
CA PHE A 169 -31.41 -0.12 8.33
C PHE A 169 -32.90 -0.21 8.00
N ALA A 170 -33.76 0.38 8.83
CA ALA A 170 -35.21 0.33 8.64
C ALA A 170 -35.68 0.93 7.30
N CYS A 171 -34.94 1.91 6.75
CA CYS A 171 -35.20 2.51 5.44
C CYS A 171 -34.68 1.69 4.25
N GLY A 172 -34.16 0.48 4.47
CA GLY A 172 -33.56 -0.37 3.43
C GLY A 172 -32.11 -0.05 3.08
N GLY A 173 -31.55 1.06 3.61
CA GLY A 173 -30.12 1.34 3.51
C GLY A 173 -29.27 0.25 4.16
N VAL A 174 -28.01 0.14 3.75
CA VAL A 174 -27.11 -0.91 4.24
C VAL A 174 -25.76 -0.32 4.61
N SER A 175 -25.17 -0.79 5.72
CA SER A 175 -23.75 -0.61 5.97
C SER A 175 -22.98 -1.92 5.87
N ILE A 176 -21.75 -1.84 5.37
CA ILE A 176 -20.76 -2.92 5.39
C ILE A 176 -19.61 -2.46 6.29
N GLY A 177 -19.51 -3.06 7.47
CA GLY A 177 -18.38 -2.88 8.37
C GLY A 177 -17.35 -3.97 8.15
N ILE A 178 -16.09 -3.61 7.90
CA ILE A 178 -14.99 -4.56 7.69
C ILE A 178 -13.97 -4.34 8.80
N ARG A 179 -13.55 -5.43 9.45
CA ARG A 179 -12.40 -5.49 10.35
C ARG A 179 -11.37 -6.49 9.87
N LEU A 180 -10.12 -6.05 9.85
CA LEU A 180 -8.96 -6.85 9.46
C LEU A 180 -7.80 -6.58 10.42
N ARG A 181 -7.13 -7.61 10.93
CA ARG A 181 -5.96 -7.44 11.81
C ARG A 181 -4.83 -6.72 11.08
N HIS A 182 -4.40 -5.57 11.60
CA HIS A 182 -3.45 -4.68 10.92
C HIS A 182 -2.07 -5.34 10.69
N ILE A 183 -1.70 -6.32 11.51
CA ILE A 183 -0.47 -7.09 11.28
C ILE A 183 -0.42 -7.80 9.91
N VAL A 184 -1.56 -8.01 9.24
CA VAL A 184 -1.60 -8.71 7.94
C VAL A 184 -1.56 -7.76 6.75
N CYS A 185 -2.04 -6.51 6.89
CA CYS A 185 -1.97 -5.51 5.84
C CYS A 185 -2.04 -4.09 6.40
N ASP A 186 -1.58 -3.13 5.63
CA ASP A 186 -1.79 -1.71 5.91
C ASP A 186 -3.08 -1.16 5.28
N ALA A 187 -3.32 0.14 5.42
CA ALA A 187 -4.49 0.79 4.86
C ALA A 187 -4.57 0.69 3.32
N ALA A 188 -3.45 0.69 2.60
CA ALA A 188 -3.45 0.53 1.15
C ALA A 188 -3.94 -0.87 0.76
N GLY A 189 -3.42 -1.91 1.42
CA GLY A 189 -3.87 -3.29 1.26
C GLY A 189 -5.35 -3.47 1.63
N PHE A 190 -5.81 -2.82 2.70
CA PHE A 190 -7.21 -2.86 3.12
C PHE A 190 -8.17 -2.26 2.07
N PHE A 191 -7.87 -1.06 1.55
CA PHE A 191 -8.74 -0.45 0.54
C PHE A 191 -8.62 -1.15 -0.82
N GLN A 192 -7.48 -1.78 -1.13
CA GLN A 192 -7.39 -2.72 -2.24
C GLN A 192 -8.38 -3.88 -2.07
N LEU A 193 -8.38 -4.55 -0.92
CA LEU A 193 -9.31 -5.64 -0.63
C LEU A 193 -10.78 -5.20 -0.73
N ALA A 194 -11.11 -3.98 -0.27
CA ALA A 194 -12.46 -3.43 -0.40
C ALA A 194 -12.88 -3.20 -1.86
N ARG A 195 -11.97 -2.73 -2.72
CA ARG A 195 -12.22 -2.58 -4.16
C ARG A 195 -12.32 -3.92 -4.87
N ASP A 196 -11.47 -4.88 -4.53
CA ASP A 196 -11.49 -6.24 -5.08
C ASP A 196 -12.82 -6.94 -4.73
N MET A 197 -13.29 -6.79 -3.49
CA MET A 197 -14.62 -7.25 -3.08
C MET A 197 -15.72 -6.63 -3.96
N ALA A 198 -15.64 -5.32 -4.21
CA ALA A 198 -16.65 -4.61 -4.99
C ALA A 198 -16.61 -4.95 -6.49
N GLU A 199 -15.42 -5.19 -7.06
CA GLU A 199 -15.25 -5.68 -8.42
C GLU A 199 -15.91 -7.05 -8.60
N LEU A 200 -15.60 -8.01 -7.73
CA LEU A 200 -16.22 -9.33 -7.72
C LEU A 200 -17.74 -9.22 -7.50
N TYR A 201 -18.18 -8.32 -6.62
CA TYR A 201 -19.59 -8.09 -6.36
C TYR A 201 -20.36 -7.67 -7.61
N ARG A 202 -19.85 -6.67 -8.34
CA ARG A 202 -20.44 -6.21 -9.59
C ARG A 202 -20.42 -7.31 -10.65
N GLY A 203 -19.33 -8.07 -10.72
CA GLY A 203 -19.20 -9.24 -11.58
C GLY A 203 -20.29 -10.30 -11.36
N VAL A 204 -20.51 -10.68 -10.10
CA VAL A 204 -21.56 -11.65 -9.72
C VAL A 204 -22.96 -11.09 -9.98
N ARG A 205 -23.21 -9.82 -9.61
CA ARG A 205 -24.49 -9.16 -9.89
C ARG A 205 -24.81 -9.14 -11.38
N ASP A 206 -23.86 -8.76 -12.22
CA ASP A 206 -24.08 -8.64 -13.67
C ASP A 206 -24.28 -10.02 -14.31
N LEU A 207 -23.63 -11.07 -13.78
CA LEU A 207 -23.90 -12.46 -14.16
C LEU A 207 -25.32 -12.90 -13.79
N GLU A 208 -25.78 -12.62 -12.57
CA GLU A 208 -27.16 -12.92 -12.12
C GLU A 208 -28.22 -12.22 -12.98
N LEU A 209 -27.89 -11.04 -13.52
CA LEU A 209 -28.76 -10.27 -14.42
C LEU A 209 -28.67 -10.72 -15.89
N GLY A 210 -27.82 -11.69 -16.22
CA GLY A 210 -27.60 -12.13 -17.60
C GLY A 210 -26.91 -11.08 -18.48
N GLN A 211 -26.23 -10.11 -17.87
CA GLN A 211 -25.58 -8.98 -18.54
C GLN A 211 -24.10 -9.23 -18.85
N SER A 212 -23.52 -10.30 -18.30
CA SER A 212 -22.12 -10.64 -18.50
C SER A 212 -21.87 -12.15 -18.50
N SER A 213 -20.64 -12.53 -18.88
CA SER A 213 -20.17 -13.92 -18.87
C SER A 213 -19.55 -14.29 -17.52
N ILE A 214 -19.34 -15.59 -17.28
CA ILE A 214 -18.73 -16.14 -16.05
C ILE A 214 -17.38 -15.47 -15.72
N ASN A 215 -16.62 -15.05 -16.74
CA ASN A 215 -15.33 -14.39 -16.56
C ASN A 215 -15.41 -13.05 -15.81
N ALA A 216 -16.59 -12.42 -15.74
CA ALA A 216 -16.79 -11.21 -14.94
C ALA A 216 -16.74 -11.48 -13.43
N THR A 217 -16.80 -12.74 -12.99
CA THR A 217 -16.70 -13.15 -11.57
C THR A 217 -15.27 -13.40 -11.11
N LEU A 218 -14.27 -13.00 -11.91
CA LEU A 218 -12.85 -13.11 -11.61
C LEU A 218 -12.26 -11.71 -11.43
N LEU A 219 -11.28 -11.57 -10.53
CA LEU A 219 -10.52 -10.32 -10.40
C LEU A 219 -9.69 -10.07 -11.66
N SER A 220 -9.75 -8.84 -12.16
CA SER A 220 -8.94 -8.37 -13.28
C SER A 220 -7.45 -8.35 -12.95
N SER A 221 -7.09 -8.03 -11.70
CA SER A 221 -5.71 -7.99 -11.21
C SER A 221 -5.59 -8.61 -9.81
N PRO A 222 -5.12 -9.86 -9.69
CA PRO A 222 -4.91 -10.51 -8.40
C PRO A 222 -3.94 -9.75 -7.47
N PRO A 223 -4.10 -9.87 -6.15
CA PRO A 223 -3.18 -9.29 -5.16
C PRO A 223 -1.86 -10.08 -5.05
N GLU A 224 -0.78 -9.41 -4.63
CA GLU A 224 0.42 -10.08 -4.13
C GLU A 224 0.32 -10.19 -2.60
N ILE A 225 0.20 -11.41 -2.09
CA ILE A 225 -0.12 -11.68 -0.68
C ILE A 225 1.08 -12.12 0.17
N HIS A 226 2.22 -12.43 -0.46
CA HIS A 226 3.42 -12.86 0.27
C HIS A 226 4.15 -11.64 0.81
N ALA A 227 4.42 -11.64 2.12
CA ALA A 227 5.10 -10.53 2.75
C ALA A 227 6.57 -10.45 2.32
N TYR A 228 7.04 -9.23 2.07
CA TYR A 228 8.42 -8.94 1.71
C TYR A 228 9.37 -9.48 2.78
N MET A 229 10.45 -10.16 2.38
CA MET A 229 11.45 -10.79 3.28
C MET A 229 10.88 -11.81 4.29
N SER A 230 9.64 -12.32 4.13
CA SER A 230 9.07 -13.28 5.09
C SER A 230 9.82 -14.60 5.15
N GLU A 231 10.40 -15.04 4.03
CA GLU A 231 11.20 -16.26 3.91
C GLU A 231 12.72 -16.01 3.96
N LEU A 232 13.17 -14.81 4.34
CA LEU A 232 14.59 -14.49 4.39
C LEU A 232 15.33 -15.43 5.36
N GLN A 233 16.28 -16.19 4.82
CA GLN A 233 17.23 -16.98 5.59
C GLN A 233 18.54 -16.20 5.67
N MET A 234 19.12 -16.11 6.87
CA MET A 234 20.40 -15.44 7.12
C MET A 234 21.38 -16.46 7.70
N SER A 235 22.64 -16.41 7.26
CA SER A 235 23.72 -17.11 7.95
C SER A 235 23.88 -16.58 9.39
N LEU A 236 24.65 -17.30 10.21
CA LEU A 236 24.97 -16.81 11.55
C LEU A 236 25.73 -15.49 11.49
N GLU A 237 26.68 -15.35 10.55
CA GLU A 237 27.44 -14.10 10.38
C GLU A 237 26.53 -12.96 9.92
N GLU A 238 25.73 -13.17 8.87
CA GLU A 238 24.81 -12.14 8.36
C GLU A 238 23.82 -11.67 9.44
N ARG A 239 23.36 -12.59 10.28
CA ARG A 239 22.47 -12.26 11.38
C ARG A 239 23.19 -11.45 12.45
N GLN A 240 24.43 -11.80 12.80
CA GLN A 240 25.23 -11.04 13.75
C GLN A 240 25.48 -9.62 13.23
N GLU A 241 25.85 -9.47 11.96
CA GLU A 241 26.02 -8.17 11.31
C GLU A 241 24.73 -7.35 11.34
N ALA A 242 23.60 -7.95 10.97
CA ALA A 242 22.31 -7.28 10.98
C ALA A 242 21.89 -6.82 12.38
N LEU A 243 22.25 -7.57 13.44
CA LEU A 243 21.98 -7.17 14.83
C LEU A 243 22.86 -6.01 15.32
N GLN A 244 24.03 -5.77 14.69
CA GLN A 244 24.89 -4.62 15.01
C GLN A 244 24.43 -3.31 14.35
N ILE A 245 23.51 -3.39 13.38
CA ILE A 245 22.90 -2.20 12.76
C ILE A 245 22.22 -1.38 13.86
N LYS A 246 22.42 -0.07 13.82
CA LYS A 246 21.68 0.89 14.66
C LYS A 246 20.47 1.38 13.86
N PRO A 247 19.27 0.79 14.05
CA PRO A 247 18.07 1.26 13.35
C PRO A 247 17.76 2.70 13.75
N THR A 248 17.22 3.45 12.80
CA THR A 248 16.81 4.85 12.99
C THR A 248 15.36 4.97 13.44
N LEU A 249 14.53 3.99 13.07
CA LEU A 249 13.07 4.03 13.30
C LEU A 249 12.58 3.13 14.44
N PHE A 250 13.41 2.18 14.86
CA PHE A 250 13.03 1.13 15.80
C PHE A 250 14.01 1.03 16.95
N GLU A 251 13.52 0.54 18.09
CA GLU A 251 14.32 0.24 19.26
C GLU A 251 13.82 -1.06 19.93
N LEU A 252 14.60 -1.60 20.86
CA LEU A 252 14.21 -2.76 21.65
C LEU A 252 13.72 -2.35 23.04
N ALA A 253 12.58 -2.91 23.44
CA ALA A 253 12.10 -2.86 24.81
C ALA A 253 13.11 -3.51 25.78
N PRO A 254 13.23 -3.01 27.03
CA PRO A 254 14.00 -3.67 28.08
C PRO A 254 13.50 -5.10 28.36
N GLU A 255 14.40 -6.03 28.70
CA GLU A 255 14.08 -7.45 28.94
C GLU A 255 13.07 -7.66 30.08
N SER A 256 13.05 -6.77 31.06
CA SER A 256 12.15 -6.79 32.22
C SER A 256 10.72 -6.33 31.92
N GLN A 257 10.44 -5.85 30.71
CA GLN A 257 9.11 -5.42 30.25
C GLN A 257 8.50 -6.41 29.24
N SER A 258 8.88 -7.70 29.31
CA SER A 258 8.40 -8.81 28.47
C SER A 258 7.00 -9.32 28.85
N THR A 259 6.19 -8.43 29.43
CA THR A 259 4.75 -8.46 29.24
C THR A 259 4.36 -7.02 28.94
N VAL A 260 3.90 -6.75 27.71
CA VAL A 260 2.79 -5.82 27.61
C VAL A 260 1.64 -6.57 28.26
N SER A 261 1.60 -6.51 29.58
CA SER A 261 0.35 -6.56 30.28
C SER A 261 -0.59 -5.64 29.51
N SER A 262 -1.80 -6.11 29.33
CA SER A 262 -2.96 -5.24 29.29
C SER A 262 -3.03 -4.43 30.60
N GLU A 263 -2.00 -3.64 30.90
CA GLU A 263 -2.09 -2.45 31.72
C GLU A 263 -2.87 -1.49 30.80
N THR A 264 -4.20 -1.48 30.85
CA THR A 264 -4.89 -0.77 31.94
C THR A 264 -3.90 0.17 32.63
N VAL A 265 -3.53 1.23 31.89
CA VAL A 265 -3.04 2.47 32.48
C VAL A 265 -3.82 2.65 33.77
N PRO A 266 -3.17 2.73 34.96
CA PRO A 266 -3.89 2.88 36.21
C PRO A 266 -4.84 4.07 36.04
N VAL A 267 -6.13 3.81 36.25
CA VAL A 267 -7.22 4.80 36.16
C VAL A 267 -7.06 5.75 37.34
N ALA A 268 -6.05 6.60 37.26
CA ALA A 268 -5.89 7.80 38.05
C ALA A 268 -6.29 8.96 37.14
N ASN A 269 -7.58 9.31 37.16
CA ASN A 269 -8.14 10.55 36.58
C ASN A 269 -7.63 10.95 35.18
N VAL A 270 -7.46 10.00 34.26
CA VAL A 270 -7.20 10.34 32.85
C VAL A 270 -8.52 10.81 32.24
N VAL A 271 -8.58 12.07 31.82
CA VAL A 271 -9.73 12.59 31.05
C VAL A 271 -9.89 11.72 29.80
N PRO A 272 -11.07 11.13 29.54
CA PRO A 272 -11.24 10.23 28.41
C PRO A 272 -11.00 10.95 27.09
N VAL A 273 -10.20 10.36 26.20
CA VAL A 273 -9.94 10.89 24.86
C VAL A 273 -11.23 10.85 24.06
N VAL A 274 -11.63 12.01 23.50
CA VAL A 274 -12.84 12.15 22.69
C VAL A 274 -12.45 12.35 21.23
N GLY A 275 -12.81 11.38 20.39
CA GLY A 275 -12.67 11.50 18.94
C GLY A 275 -13.60 12.55 18.35
N LYS A 276 -13.10 13.33 17.39
CA LYS A 276 -13.85 14.34 16.63
C LYS A 276 -13.53 14.20 15.14
N ILE A 277 -14.50 14.52 14.29
CA ILE A 277 -14.33 14.59 12.84
C ILE A 277 -14.28 16.07 12.48
N LEU A 278 -13.20 16.49 11.81
CA LEU A 278 -13.05 17.83 11.27
C LEU A 278 -13.16 17.75 9.75
N ARG A 279 -14.07 18.52 9.15
CA ARG A 279 -14.20 18.58 7.69
C ARG A 279 -13.53 19.85 7.19
N PHE A 280 -12.61 19.69 6.26
CA PHE A 280 -11.96 20.81 5.58
C PHE A 280 -12.47 20.89 4.15
N SER A 281 -13.06 22.03 3.79
CA SER A 281 -13.46 22.34 2.42
C SER A 281 -12.25 22.54 1.51
N SER A 282 -12.45 22.43 0.19
CA SER A 282 -11.39 22.70 -0.78
C SER A 282 -10.82 24.12 -0.65
N ASN A 283 -11.66 25.10 -0.29
CA ASN A 283 -11.24 26.49 -0.09
C ASN A 283 -10.36 26.65 1.16
N GLU A 284 -10.72 26.00 2.27
CA GLU A 284 -9.90 26.02 3.49
C GLU A 284 -8.57 25.31 3.27
N LEU A 285 -8.57 24.15 2.59
CA LEU A 285 -7.35 23.45 2.23
C LEU A 285 -6.45 24.30 1.32
N ALA A 286 -7.03 25.03 0.36
CA ALA A 286 -6.29 25.94 -0.51
C ALA A 286 -5.70 27.13 0.26
N ALA A 287 -6.46 27.69 1.22
CA ALA A 287 -5.99 28.77 2.09
C ALA A 287 -4.82 28.32 2.97
N ILE A 288 -4.97 27.18 3.67
CA ILE A 288 -3.91 26.58 4.50
C ILE A 288 -2.67 26.29 3.66
N LYS A 289 -2.85 25.73 2.45
CA LYS A 289 -1.73 25.45 1.55
C LYS A 289 -1.05 26.72 1.04
N THR A 290 -1.81 27.79 0.80
CA THR A 290 -1.25 29.08 0.39
C THR A 290 -0.40 29.68 1.50
N GLU A 291 -0.91 29.68 2.74
CA GLU A 291 -0.16 30.14 3.92
C GLU A 291 1.11 29.30 4.15
N ALA A 292 1.01 27.98 4.05
CA ALA A 292 2.14 27.07 4.21
C ALA A 292 3.22 27.20 3.12
N ASN A 293 2.90 27.83 1.99
CA ASN A 293 3.83 28.12 0.90
C ASN A 293 4.23 29.61 0.84
N ALA A 294 3.91 30.40 1.86
CA ALA A 294 4.34 31.78 1.94
C ALA A 294 5.87 31.85 2.12
N GLY A 295 6.59 32.26 1.07
CA GLY A 295 8.02 32.59 1.09
C GLY A 295 8.93 31.71 0.20
N ASP A 296 8.61 30.43 0.00
CA ASP A 296 9.39 29.51 -0.85
C ASP A 296 8.51 28.97 -1.99
N THR A 297 8.68 29.54 -3.18
CA THR A 297 7.94 29.14 -4.38
C THR A 297 8.65 28.05 -5.18
N ASP A 298 9.92 27.78 -4.90
CA ASP A 298 10.75 26.90 -5.72
C ASP A 298 10.55 25.43 -5.33
N ARG A 299 10.22 25.16 -4.07
CA ARG A 299 9.95 23.80 -3.57
C ARG A 299 8.64 23.74 -2.75
N PRO A 300 7.47 23.90 -3.38
CA PRO A 300 6.21 24.00 -2.66
C PRO A 300 5.87 22.74 -1.86
N VAL A 301 5.27 22.92 -0.68
CA VAL A 301 4.78 21.84 0.17
C VAL A 301 3.45 21.28 -0.34
N SER A 302 3.24 19.98 -0.14
CA SER A 302 1.98 19.32 -0.51
C SER A 302 0.84 19.73 0.42
N THR A 303 -0.41 19.52 -0.02
CA THR A 303 -1.60 19.74 0.83
C THR A 303 -1.54 18.91 2.12
N PHE A 304 -0.96 17.70 2.06
CA PHE A 304 -0.69 16.88 3.24
C PHE A 304 0.23 17.61 4.23
N CYS A 305 1.38 18.10 3.76
CA CYS A 305 2.35 18.76 4.64
C CYS A 305 1.76 20.02 5.28
N ALA A 306 1.04 20.81 4.49
CA ALA A 306 0.39 22.03 4.96
C ALA A 306 -0.66 21.75 6.04
N LEU A 307 -1.58 20.80 5.80
CA LEU A 307 -2.62 20.44 6.76
C LEU A 307 -2.04 19.77 8.01
N ALA A 308 -1.10 18.83 7.85
CA ALA A 308 -0.47 18.14 8.96
C ALA A 308 0.30 19.11 9.87
N ALA A 309 1.04 20.06 9.28
CA ALA A 309 1.73 21.12 10.02
C ALA A 309 0.73 22.04 10.74
N HIS A 310 -0.35 22.44 10.06
CA HIS A 310 -1.38 23.30 10.63
C HIS A 310 -2.03 22.64 11.85
N VAL A 311 -2.43 21.38 11.75
CA VAL A 311 -3.05 20.65 12.86
C VAL A 311 -2.05 20.40 13.99
N TRP A 312 -0.82 19.98 13.68
CA TRP A 312 0.22 19.76 14.69
C TRP A 312 0.54 21.04 15.48
N GLN A 313 0.68 22.16 14.79
CA GLN A 313 0.92 23.46 15.42
C GLN A 313 -0.23 23.88 16.34
N ASN A 314 -1.47 23.74 15.89
CA ASN A 314 -2.64 24.10 16.67
C ASN A 314 -2.85 23.17 17.88
N ILE A 315 -2.61 21.87 17.75
CA ILE A 315 -2.63 20.93 18.89
C ILE A 315 -1.60 21.37 19.94
N PHE A 316 -0.37 21.67 19.52
CA PHE A 316 0.68 22.12 20.43
C PHE A 316 0.27 23.41 21.17
N ARG A 317 -0.17 24.44 20.42
CA ARG A 317 -0.62 25.72 20.99
C ARG A 317 -1.80 25.56 21.95
N ALA A 318 -2.77 24.70 21.61
CA ALA A 318 -3.92 24.43 22.47
C ALA A 318 -3.51 23.76 23.78
N ARG A 319 -2.60 22.79 23.74
CA ARG A 319 -2.07 22.11 24.93
C ARG A 319 -1.30 23.07 25.84
N VAL A 320 -0.44 23.92 25.27
CA VAL A 320 0.26 24.97 26.02
C VAL A 320 -0.73 25.93 26.68
N SER A 321 -1.73 26.40 25.93
CA SER A 321 -2.77 27.31 26.47
C SER A 321 -3.57 26.67 27.60
N LEU A 322 -3.85 25.36 27.52
CA LEU A 322 -4.51 24.61 28.58
C LEU A 322 -3.63 24.57 29.85
N CYS A 323 -2.35 24.24 29.72
CA CYS A 323 -1.40 24.25 30.84
C CYS A 323 -1.29 25.63 31.50
N GLU A 324 -1.24 26.70 30.71
CA GLU A 324 -1.22 28.08 31.21
C GLU A 324 -2.51 28.43 31.96
N SER A 325 -3.66 28.01 31.44
CA SER A 325 -4.97 28.20 32.11
C SER A 325 -5.06 27.45 33.44
N GLN A 326 -4.26 26.41 33.63
CA GLN A 326 -4.14 25.63 34.87
C GLN A 326 -3.08 26.21 35.83
N GLY A 327 -2.47 27.34 35.50
CA GLY A 327 -1.54 28.07 36.36
C GLY A 327 -0.06 27.75 36.12
N MET A 328 0.28 26.97 35.09
CA MET A 328 1.69 26.77 34.71
C MET A 328 2.26 28.04 34.07
N ARG A 329 3.55 28.31 34.31
CA ARG A 329 4.26 29.38 33.60
C ARG A 329 4.45 29.01 32.13
N SER A 330 4.47 29.99 31.24
CA SER A 330 4.57 29.79 29.78
C SER A 330 5.72 28.86 29.37
N GLU A 331 6.92 29.06 29.90
CA GLU A 331 8.10 28.22 29.60
C GLU A 331 7.94 26.77 30.07
N GLU A 332 7.28 26.59 31.22
CA GLU A 332 7.02 25.27 31.79
C GLU A 332 5.92 24.53 31.01
N ALA A 333 4.87 25.24 30.60
CA ALA A 333 3.82 24.73 29.73
C ALA A 333 4.36 24.28 28.36
N GLU A 334 5.29 25.04 27.78
CA GLU A 334 5.98 24.71 26.52
C GLU A 334 6.81 23.43 26.61
N LEU A 335 7.51 23.22 27.73
CA LEU A 335 8.29 22.02 27.98
C LEU A 335 7.41 20.81 28.31
N HIS A 336 6.25 21.04 28.92
CA HIS A 336 5.27 20.01 29.25
C HIS A 336 4.52 19.51 28.01
N ALA A 337 4.27 20.38 27.02
CA ALA A 337 3.51 20.02 25.83
C ALA A 337 4.31 19.06 24.91
N PRO A 338 3.69 17.97 24.41
CA PRO A 338 4.37 16.97 23.59
C PRO A 338 4.73 17.50 22.20
N ARG A 339 5.91 17.12 21.70
CA ARG A 339 6.50 17.66 20.46
C ARG A 339 6.82 16.61 19.40
N GLN A 340 6.59 15.33 19.68
CA GLN A 340 6.84 14.28 18.69
C GLN A 340 5.77 14.31 17.60
N PHE A 341 6.21 14.10 16.36
CA PHE A 341 5.36 13.92 15.20
C PHE A 341 5.75 12.64 14.48
N LEU A 342 4.77 11.78 14.25
CA LEU A 342 4.89 10.53 13.51
C LEU A 342 3.99 10.59 12.28
N ALA A 343 4.51 10.20 11.13
CA ALA A 343 3.71 10.03 9.91
C ALA A 343 3.92 8.66 9.29
N SER A 344 2.84 8.00 8.86
CA SER A 344 2.95 6.77 8.06
C SER A 344 3.34 7.09 6.62
N VAL A 345 4.40 6.46 6.11
CA VAL A 345 4.90 6.61 4.75
C VAL A 345 4.76 5.27 4.00
N ASP A 346 3.98 5.26 2.93
CA ASP A 346 3.85 4.11 2.03
C ASP A 346 5.09 3.96 1.14
N LEU A 347 5.76 2.81 1.23
CA LEU A 347 6.97 2.50 0.48
C LEU A 347 6.67 2.06 -0.96
N ARG A 348 5.44 1.60 -1.25
CA ARG A 348 5.05 1.14 -2.60
C ARG A 348 5.06 2.30 -3.58
N SER A 349 4.33 3.37 -3.26
CA SER A 349 4.19 4.55 -4.13
C SER A 349 5.50 5.31 -4.34
N ARG A 350 6.53 5.03 -3.54
CA ARG A 350 7.85 5.67 -3.61
C ARG A 350 8.91 4.83 -4.30
N GLY A 351 8.58 3.59 -4.71
CA GLY A 351 9.54 2.67 -5.34
C GLY A 351 10.72 2.29 -4.44
N GLN A 352 10.59 2.47 -3.12
CA GLN A 352 11.65 2.18 -2.16
C GLN A 352 11.80 0.67 -1.91
N LEU A 353 10.74 -0.09 -2.17
CA LEU A 353 10.77 -1.55 -2.22
C LEU A 353 10.32 -2.02 -3.59
N LYS A 354 11.00 -3.04 -4.13
CA LYS A 354 10.66 -3.67 -5.43
C LYS A 354 9.50 -4.66 -5.25
N VAL A 355 8.34 -4.15 -4.82
CA VAL A 355 7.10 -4.91 -4.62
C VAL A 355 6.07 -4.54 -5.69
N SER A 356 5.10 -5.42 -5.96
CA SER A 356 4.01 -5.10 -6.88
C SER A 356 3.19 -3.89 -6.40
N PRO A 357 2.64 -3.07 -7.30
CA PRO A 357 1.59 -2.11 -6.95
C PRO A 357 0.37 -2.76 -6.29
N ARG A 358 0.19 -4.07 -6.48
CA ARG A 358 -0.88 -4.90 -5.88
C ARG A 358 -0.46 -5.62 -4.59
N TYR A 359 0.69 -5.25 -4.01
CA TYR A 359 1.21 -5.80 -2.76
C TYR A 359 0.28 -5.48 -1.58
N PHE A 360 -0.31 -6.54 -1.02
CA PHE A 360 -1.32 -6.48 0.03
C PHE A 360 -0.76 -6.34 1.45
N PRO A 361 0.33 -7.03 1.87
CA PRO A 361 0.82 -6.98 3.25
C PRO A 361 1.34 -5.60 3.68
N ASN A 362 1.79 -5.39 4.91
CA ASN A 362 2.28 -4.07 5.33
C ASN A 362 3.50 -3.62 4.50
N CYS A 363 3.48 -2.37 4.01
CA CYS A 363 4.59 -1.74 3.28
C CYS A 363 4.75 -0.27 3.72
N VAL A 364 4.74 -0.04 5.04
CA VAL A 364 4.75 1.29 5.65
C VAL A 364 5.91 1.41 6.62
N LEU A 365 6.59 2.56 6.58
CA LEU A 365 7.50 3.00 7.65
C LEU A 365 6.95 4.27 8.30
N CYS A 366 7.27 4.45 9.58
CA CYS A 366 6.74 5.55 10.38
C CYS A 366 7.90 6.43 10.89
N PRO A 367 8.45 7.35 10.09
CA PRO A 367 9.41 8.34 10.58
C PRO A 367 8.83 9.13 11.76
N VAL A 368 9.68 9.35 12.76
CA VAL A 368 9.39 10.17 13.94
C VAL A 368 10.38 11.30 13.98
N PHE A 369 9.88 12.52 14.14
CA PHE A 369 10.70 13.71 14.28
C PHE A 369 10.05 14.69 15.26
N SER A 370 10.77 15.76 15.62
CA SER A 370 10.30 16.75 16.58
C SER A 370 10.85 18.11 16.23
N LEU A 371 10.11 19.14 16.61
CA LEU A 371 10.54 20.53 16.58
C LEU A 371 10.76 21.04 18.01
N SER A 372 11.45 22.17 18.15
CA SER A 372 11.51 22.86 19.44
C SER A 372 10.15 23.46 19.80
N ALA A 373 9.93 23.67 21.10
CA ALA A 373 8.69 24.29 21.59
C ALA A 373 8.49 25.70 21.01
N SER A 374 9.57 26.47 20.89
CA SER A 374 9.54 27.82 20.34
C SER A 374 9.17 27.83 18.85
N GLU A 375 9.70 26.88 18.07
CA GLU A 375 9.32 26.70 16.66
C GLU A 375 7.83 26.36 16.53
N LEU A 376 7.33 25.34 17.24
CA LEU A 376 5.91 24.98 17.16
C LEU A 376 5.00 26.10 17.66
N ARG A 377 5.39 26.83 18.70
CA ARG A 377 4.55 27.92 19.21
C ARG A 377 4.51 29.11 18.25
N ASN A 378 5.66 29.53 17.73
CA ASN A 378 5.81 30.88 17.17
C ASN A 378 6.22 30.92 15.70
N ALA A 379 6.76 29.85 15.13
CA ALA A 379 7.19 29.86 13.73
C ALA A 379 5.99 30.03 12.78
N PRO A 380 6.21 30.66 11.60
CA PRO A 380 5.19 30.68 10.55
C PRO A 380 4.89 29.26 10.08
N LEU A 381 3.65 29.04 9.62
CA LEU A 381 3.19 27.73 9.16
C LEU A 381 4.09 27.15 8.06
N SER A 382 4.67 28.00 7.20
CA SER A 382 5.58 27.56 6.13
C SER A 382 6.81 26.84 6.66
N SER A 383 7.42 27.30 7.76
CA SER A 383 8.57 26.62 8.37
C SER A 383 8.20 25.23 8.91
N ILE A 384 7.04 25.11 9.55
CA ILE A 384 6.58 23.82 10.10
C ILE A 384 6.20 22.86 8.96
N ALA A 385 5.55 23.37 7.91
CA ALA A 385 5.20 22.56 6.74
C ALA A 385 6.42 22.06 5.98
N VAL A 386 7.50 22.87 5.92
CA VAL A 386 8.81 22.44 5.42
C VAL A 386 9.40 21.33 6.29
N ALA A 387 9.37 21.46 7.62
CA ALA A 387 9.84 20.42 8.52
C ALA A 387 9.06 19.10 8.35
N VAL A 388 7.74 19.17 8.18
CA VAL A 388 6.92 17.99 7.87
C VAL A 388 7.30 17.41 6.51
N ARG A 389 7.45 18.23 5.46
CA ARG A 389 7.87 17.78 4.13
C ARG A 389 9.20 17.05 4.17
N ASP A 390 10.16 17.57 4.92
CA ASP A 390 11.50 17.04 5.01
C ASP A 390 11.53 15.76 5.88
N GLY A 391 10.77 15.74 6.98
CA GLY A 391 10.61 14.55 7.84
C GLY A 391 9.85 13.39 7.20
N VAL A 392 9.04 13.62 6.15
CA VAL A 392 8.35 12.58 5.39
C VAL A 392 8.98 12.29 4.02
N GLN A 393 10.22 12.73 3.76
CA GLN A 393 10.94 12.36 2.54
C GLN A 393 11.20 10.85 2.47
N PRO A 394 11.37 10.29 1.26
CA PRO A 394 11.81 8.90 1.13
C PRO A 394 13.14 8.74 1.87
N LEU A 395 13.20 7.76 2.77
CA LEU A 395 14.44 7.32 3.39
C LEU A 395 15.42 6.82 2.32
N ASP A 396 16.71 6.91 2.63
CA ASP A 396 17.73 6.34 1.76
C ASP A 396 17.48 4.82 1.58
N PRO A 397 17.56 4.26 0.35
CA PRO A 397 17.31 2.84 0.15
C PRO A 397 18.18 1.92 1.01
N SER A 398 19.42 2.31 1.31
CA SER A 398 20.30 1.55 2.19
C SER A 398 19.83 1.60 3.64
N GLU A 399 19.28 2.73 4.10
CA GLU A 399 18.68 2.88 5.43
C GLU A 399 17.41 2.02 5.57
N VAL A 400 16.57 1.96 4.53
CA VAL A 400 15.40 1.07 4.49
C VAL A 400 15.84 -0.39 4.62
N GLU A 401 16.77 -0.83 3.78
CA GLU A 401 17.29 -2.21 3.82
C GLU A 401 17.91 -2.55 5.17
N GLN A 402 18.70 -1.64 5.75
CA GLN A 402 19.31 -1.80 7.08
C GLN A 402 18.27 -1.99 8.18
N ASN A 403 17.25 -1.14 8.23
CA ASN A 403 16.14 -1.27 9.20
C ASN A 403 15.42 -2.62 9.02
N LEU A 404 15.11 -3.01 7.77
CA LEU A 404 14.39 -4.26 7.49
C LEU A 404 15.22 -5.51 7.83
N ARG A 405 16.53 -5.52 7.53
CA ARG A 405 17.42 -6.62 7.92
C ARG A 405 17.57 -6.71 9.44
N TRP A 406 17.71 -5.58 10.12
CA TRP A 406 17.75 -5.54 11.59
C TRP A 406 16.47 -6.13 12.20
N LEU A 407 15.30 -5.76 11.68
CA LEU A 407 14.00 -6.31 12.08
C LEU A 407 13.88 -7.83 11.84
N ALA A 408 14.27 -8.29 10.66
CA ALA A 408 14.24 -9.71 10.30
C ALA A 408 15.14 -10.55 11.23
N ALA A 409 16.30 -9.99 11.59
CA ALA A 409 17.32 -10.63 12.44
C ALA A 409 16.91 -10.74 13.92
N GLN A 410 15.94 -9.95 14.40
CA GLN A 410 15.56 -9.96 15.82
C GLN A 410 15.13 -11.36 16.30
N PRO A 411 15.69 -11.83 17.44
CA PRO A 411 15.34 -13.12 18.02
C PRO A 411 13.97 -13.10 18.67
N ASP A 412 13.58 -11.97 19.28
CA ASP A 412 12.26 -11.75 19.88
C ASP A 412 11.65 -10.50 19.24
N LYS A 413 10.66 -10.71 18.37
CA LYS A 413 10.00 -9.62 17.65
C LYS A 413 8.98 -8.86 18.51
N GLN A 414 8.53 -9.41 19.64
CA GLN A 414 7.60 -8.73 20.55
C GLN A 414 8.25 -7.52 21.24
N ARG A 415 9.59 -7.52 21.34
CA ARG A 415 10.35 -6.41 21.93
C ARG A 415 10.56 -5.22 21.00
N VAL A 416 10.34 -5.39 19.70
CA VAL A 416 10.55 -4.31 18.74
C VAL A 416 9.48 -3.22 18.96
N ARG A 417 9.93 -1.98 19.12
CA ARG A 417 9.08 -0.80 19.25
C ARG A 417 9.53 0.25 18.23
N LEU A 418 8.57 1.06 17.76
CA LEU A 418 8.90 2.29 17.05
C LEU A 418 9.58 3.26 18.03
N CYS A 419 10.51 4.09 17.53
CA CYS A 419 11.14 5.18 18.29
C CYS A 419 10.17 6.34 18.55
N TYR A 420 9.02 6.05 19.18
CA TYR A 420 7.95 6.97 19.51
C TYR A 420 7.52 6.74 20.96
N ARG A 421 7.43 7.83 21.75
CA ARG A 421 7.07 7.81 23.17
C ARG A 421 5.56 8.02 23.29
N TYR A 422 4.80 6.93 23.24
CA TYR A 422 3.33 6.97 23.27
C TYR A 422 2.78 7.63 24.55
N GLU A 423 3.49 7.46 25.66
CA GLU A 423 3.20 8.05 26.96
C GLU A 423 3.31 9.58 26.97
N GLU A 424 4.10 10.17 26.06
CA GLU A 424 4.19 11.61 25.93
C GLU A 424 2.99 12.18 25.17
N GLY A 425 2.25 11.39 24.36
CA GLY A 425 1.06 11.89 23.66
C GLY A 425 1.37 12.86 22.51
N GLY A 426 2.42 12.60 21.72
CA GLY A 426 2.71 13.36 20.49
C GLY A 426 1.61 13.28 19.43
N VAL A 427 1.87 13.79 18.22
CA VAL A 427 0.93 13.71 17.09
C VAL A 427 1.30 12.55 16.18
N MET A 428 0.31 11.76 15.75
CA MET A 428 0.47 10.66 14.79
C MET A 428 -0.50 10.85 13.63
N VAL A 429 0.00 10.74 12.40
CA VAL A 429 -0.80 11.00 11.19
C VAL A 429 -0.76 9.79 10.27
N SER A 430 -1.94 9.24 9.98
CA SER A 430 -2.09 8.24 8.94
C SER A 430 -2.92 8.77 7.77
N GLN A 431 -2.34 8.77 6.58
CA GLN A 431 -2.95 9.35 5.39
C GLN A 431 -3.71 8.29 4.58
N TRP A 432 -5.03 8.27 4.67
CA TRP A 432 -5.88 7.27 3.98
C TRP A 432 -6.57 7.82 2.74
N ASN A 433 -6.69 9.14 2.64
CA ASN A 433 -7.41 9.82 1.55
C ASN A 433 -6.87 9.54 0.14
N LYS A 434 -5.66 8.97 0.02
CA LYS A 434 -5.07 8.55 -1.26
C LYS A 434 -5.39 7.13 -1.69
N PHE A 435 -6.02 6.32 -0.85
CA PHE A 435 -6.24 4.90 -1.15
C PHE A 435 -7.58 4.61 -1.82
N GLY A 436 -8.20 5.56 -2.53
CA GLY A 436 -9.45 5.32 -3.27
C GLY A 436 -10.56 4.71 -2.39
N MET A 437 -10.99 5.46 -1.38
CA MET A 437 -11.90 5.00 -0.34
C MET A 437 -13.34 4.83 -0.86
N TYR A 438 -13.80 5.74 -1.71
CA TYR A 438 -15.15 5.74 -2.30
C TYR A 438 -15.16 5.13 -3.69
N ARG A 439 -14.23 5.55 -4.55
CA ARG A 439 -14.16 5.08 -5.93
C ARG A 439 -13.73 3.62 -5.98
N GLY A 440 -14.45 2.83 -6.77
CA GLY A 440 -14.17 1.41 -6.97
C GLY A 440 -14.80 0.52 -5.90
N THR A 441 -15.30 1.08 -4.79
CA THR A 441 -15.97 0.35 -3.71
C THR A 441 -17.49 0.28 -3.89
N GLU A 442 -18.01 0.63 -5.08
CA GLU A 442 -19.43 0.59 -5.39
C GLU A 442 -19.93 -0.86 -5.50
N LEU A 443 -20.96 -1.20 -4.73
CA LEU A 443 -21.64 -2.49 -4.82
C LEU A 443 -22.83 -2.37 -5.77
N ASP A 444 -24.06 -2.36 -5.26
CA ASP A 444 -25.24 -2.01 -6.04
C ASP A 444 -25.30 -0.49 -6.35
N VAL A 445 -24.75 0.33 -5.46
CA VAL A 445 -24.62 1.79 -5.56
C VAL A 445 -23.29 2.25 -4.96
N ALA A 446 -22.89 3.48 -5.22
CA ALA A 446 -21.73 4.08 -4.56
C ALA A 446 -21.98 4.30 -3.05
N PRO A 447 -20.94 4.19 -2.20
CA PRO A 447 -21.08 4.49 -0.78
C PRO A 447 -21.40 5.99 -0.59
N ALA A 448 -22.36 6.27 0.28
CA ALA A 448 -22.73 7.62 0.70
C ALA A 448 -21.86 8.13 1.87
N LEU A 449 -21.18 7.23 2.58
CA LEU A 449 -20.20 7.55 3.62
C LEU A 449 -19.21 6.39 3.75
N VAL A 450 -17.92 6.74 3.84
CA VAL A 450 -16.85 5.83 4.28
C VAL A 450 -16.26 6.42 5.55
N ALA A 451 -16.41 5.71 6.66
CA ALA A 451 -16.03 6.19 7.98
C ALA A 451 -15.06 5.22 8.66
N GLN A 452 -14.07 5.76 9.38
CA GLN A 452 -13.32 5.01 10.39
C GLN A 452 -13.97 5.28 11.75
N PRO A 453 -14.65 4.29 12.35
CA PRO A 453 -15.31 4.49 13.63
C PRO A 453 -14.34 4.77 14.76
N PHE A 454 -14.80 5.52 15.75
CA PHE A 454 -14.07 5.66 17.01
C PHE A 454 -14.31 4.43 17.87
N THR A 455 -13.27 3.63 18.05
CA THR A 455 -13.24 2.46 18.92
C THR A 455 -12.36 2.75 20.12
N PRO A 456 -12.47 1.99 21.22
CA PRO A 456 -11.52 2.11 22.34
C PRO A 456 -10.06 1.99 21.91
N ILE A 457 -9.77 1.28 20.82
CA ILE A 457 -8.42 1.07 20.28
C ILE A 457 -7.93 2.27 19.45
N SER A 458 -8.85 3.02 18.82
CA SER A 458 -8.50 4.17 17.96
C SER A 458 -8.63 5.53 18.65
N LEU A 459 -9.12 5.57 19.90
CA LEU A 459 -9.19 6.78 20.72
C LEU A 459 -7.87 6.99 21.46
N ILE A 460 -6.84 7.35 20.70
CA ILE A 460 -5.50 7.65 21.20
C ILE A 460 -5.25 9.15 21.08
N ASP A 461 -4.72 9.78 22.12
CA ASP A 461 -4.39 11.21 22.09
C ASP A 461 -3.39 11.52 20.97
N GLY A 462 -3.66 12.58 20.21
CA GLY A 462 -2.85 13.01 19.07
C GLY A 462 -2.91 12.12 17.81
N LEU A 463 -3.64 11.00 17.81
CA LEU A 463 -3.83 10.17 16.61
C LEU A 463 -4.86 10.79 15.66
N MET A 464 -4.47 10.99 14.40
CA MET A 464 -5.36 11.46 13.34
C MET A 464 -5.25 10.67 12.05
N TYR A 465 -6.41 10.49 11.41
CA TYR A 465 -6.55 9.89 10.09
C TYR A 465 -7.01 10.96 9.09
N LEU A 466 -6.27 11.12 7.99
CA LEU A 466 -6.70 11.97 6.89
C LEU A 466 -7.50 11.12 5.91
N MET A 467 -8.82 11.33 5.85
CA MET A 467 -9.74 10.54 5.04
C MET A 467 -10.27 11.32 3.84
N ALA A 468 -10.67 10.61 2.80
CA ALA A 468 -11.36 11.22 1.66
C ALA A 468 -12.83 11.55 2.04
N THR A 469 -13.41 12.52 1.34
CA THR A 469 -14.84 12.80 1.37
C THR A 469 -15.55 12.10 0.20
N GLU A 470 -16.87 12.11 0.25
CA GLU A 470 -17.77 11.65 -0.81
C GLU A 470 -17.50 12.37 -2.16
N ASP A 471 -16.90 13.56 -2.14
CA ASP A 471 -16.50 14.31 -3.35
C ASP A 471 -15.51 13.52 -4.23
N GLN A 472 -14.82 12.51 -3.69
CA GLN A 472 -13.96 11.60 -4.46
C GLN A 472 -14.72 10.87 -5.58
N VAL A 473 -16.04 10.69 -5.45
CA VAL A 473 -16.87 10.10 -6.50
C VAL A 473 -16.94 11.03 -7.73
N ASP A 474 -16.99 12.35 -7.50
CA ASP A 474 -17.25 13.37 -8.53
C ASP A 474 -15.97 13.95 -9.18
N GLN A 475 -14.79 13.73 -8.59
CA GLN A 475 -13.52 14.24 -9.12
C GLN A 475 -13.06 13.50 -10.39
N ALA A 476 -12.59 14.22 -11.41
CA ALA A 476 -11.89 13.60 -12.56
C ALA A 476 -10.57 12.93 -12.09
N GLU A 477 -10.10 11.89 -12.79
CA GLU A 477 -8.88 11.15 -12.44
C GLU A 477 -7.67 12.09 -12.27
N ASP A 478 -7.21 12.28 -11.04
CA ASP A 478 -5.91 12.89 -10.75
C ASP A 478 -5.23 12.10 -9.62
N PHE A 479 -5.03 10.79 -9.87
CA PHE A 479 -4.17 9.96 -9.05
C PHE A 479 -2.92 9.61 -9.83
N THR A 480 -1.83 10.30 -9.50
CA THR A 480 -0.45 9.84 -9.72
C THR A 480 -0.15 8.67 -8.77
N THR A 481 -0.76 7.53 -9.00
CA THR A 481 -0.18 6.22 -8.69
C THR A 481 -0.01 5.59 -10.05
N GLY A 482 1.21 5.24 -10.43
CA GLY A 482 1.53 4.73 -11.76
C GLY A 482 0.82 3.41 -12.05
N ASP A 483 -0.45 3.47 -12.42
CA ASP A 483 -0.99 2.56 -13.40
C ASP A 483 -0.21 2.89 -14.67
N GLY A 484 0.86 2.12 -14.92
CA GLY A 484 1.49 2.12 -16.24
C GLY A 484 0.37 1.99 -17.26
N ILE A 485 0.44 2.73 -18.37
CA ILE A 485 -0.63 2.83 -19.37
C ILE A 485 -1.17 1.42 -19.71
N VAL A 486 -2.26 1.00 -19.05
CA VAL A 486 -2.92 -0.27 -19.33
C VAL A 486 -3.89 0.03 -20.46
N TYR A 487 -3.42 -0.19 -21.68
CA TYR A 487 -4.30 -0.18 -22.84
C TYR A 487 -5.39 -1.22 -22.60
N LYS A 488 -6.66 -0.82 -22.72
CA LYS A 488 -7.76 -1.79 -22.78
C LYS A 488 -7.42 -2.78 -23.88
N ARG A 489 -7.44 -4.07 -23.55
CA ARG A 489 -7.23 -5.17 -24.50
C ARG A 489 -8.24 -4.98 -25.62
N ASP A 490 -7.74 -4.53 -26.76
CA ASP A 490 -8.58 -4.28 -27.92
C ASP A 490 -8.84 -5.59 -28.66
N GLN A 491 -9.54 -5.49 -29.78
CA GLN A 491 -9.83 -6.62 -30.65
C GLN A 491 -8.58 -7.31 -31.22
N PHE A 492 -7.38 -6.77 -31.04
CA PHE A 492 -6.10 -7.31 -31.50
C PHE A 492 -5.28 -7.94 -30.38
N TRP A 493 -5.69 -7.79 -29.12
CA TRP A 493 -5.04 -8.44 -27.98
C TRP A 493 -5.00 -9.97 -28.16
N ASN A 494 -3.81 -10.55 -27.98
CA ASN A 494 -3.53 -11.97 -28.15
C ASN A 494 -3.91 -12.55 -29.53
N LYS A 495 -4.05 -11.69 -30.54
CA LYS A 495 -4.19 -12.12 -31.93
C LYS A 495 -2.83 -12.06 -32.61
N ILE A 496 -2.54 -13.13 -33.33
CA ILE A 496 -1.33 -13.24 -34.13
C ILE A 496 -1.47 -12.31 -35.35
N ALA A 497 -0.52 -11.39 -35.52
CA ALA A 497 -0.54 -10.47 -36.66
C ALA A 497 -0.28 -11.22 -37.98
N THR A 498 -1.12 -10.93 -38.98
CA THR A 498 -0.91 -11.37 -40.36
C THR A 498 -0.22 -10.25 -41.13
N ILE A 499 0.90 -10.56 -41.77
CA ILE A 499 1.68 -9.60 -42.57
C ILE A 499 0.88 -9.32 -43.86
N PRO A 500 0.44 -8.08 -44.11
CA PRO A 500 -0.21 -7.72 -45.37
C PRO A 500 0.68 -8.02 -46.58
N SER A 501 0.10 -8.34 -47.73
CA SER A 501 0.85 -8.76 -48.91
C SER A 501 1.83 -7.69 -49.44
N GLN A 502 1.54 -6.42 -49.21
CA GLN A 502 2.40 -5.28 -49.57
C GLN A 502 3.41 -4.86 -48.49
N THR A 503 3.51 -5.61 -47.38
CA THR A 503 4.34 -5.25 -46.23
C THR A 503 5.38 -6.32 -45.95
N SER A 504 6.53 -5.89 -45.47
CA SER A 504 7.61 -6.73 -44.95
C SER A 504 7.86 -6.43 -43.47
N VAL A 505 8.40 -7.42 -42.76
CA VAL A 505 8.77 -7.27 -41.35
C VAL A 505 10.24 -7.64 -41.17
N LEU A 506 11.04 -6.71 -40.64
CA LEU A 506 12.42 -6.96 -40.23
C LEU A 506 12.50 -6.98 -38.70
N LEU A 507 13.01 -8.08 -38.15
CA LEU A 507 13.35 -8.21 -36.74
C LEU A 507 14.87 -8.22 -36.59
N LEU A 508 15.38 -7.46 -35.63
CA LEU A 508 16.80 -7.39 -35.26
C LEU A 508 16.94 -7.75 -33.78
N CYS A 509 17.73 -8.76 -33.45
CA CYS A 509 17.85 -9.23 -32.07
C CYS A 509 19.27 -9.67 -31.72
N GLY A 510 19.68 -9.42 -30.48
CA GLY A 510 20.94 -9.88 -29.91
C GLY A 510 20.77 -11.12 -29.03
N LYS A 511 21.72 -12.07 -29.09
CA LYS A 511 21.69 -13.25 -28.19
C LYS A 511 22.20 -12.98 -26.77
N LEU A 512 22.93 -11.89 -26.54
CA LEU A 512 23.41 -11.45 -25.22
C LEU A 512 22.55 -10.31 -24.65
N ASP A 513 21.29 -10.21 -25.05
CA ASP A 513 20.35 -9.22 -24.52
C ASP A 513 19.63 -9.77 -23.27
N PRO A 514 19.97 -9.31 -22.05
CA PRO A 514 19.31 -9.78 -20.83
C PRO A 514 17.92 -9.16 -20.63
N GLN A 515 17.60 -8.06 -21.33
CA GLN A 515 16.32 -7.35 -21.18
C GLN A 515 15.27 -7.90 -22.14
N THR A 516 15.66 -8.20 -23.39
CA THR A 516 14.79 -8.84 -24.39
C THR A 516 15.40 -10.14 -24.93
N PRO A 517 15.27 -11.27 -24.18
CA PRO A 517 15.89 -12.54 -24.55
C PRO A 517 15.53 -13.03 -25.96
N HIS A 518 16.53 -13.54 -26.68
CA HIS A 518 16.42 -13.97 -28.07
C HIS A 518 15.24 -14.92 -28.38
N LYS A 519 14.93 -15.84 -27.46
CA LYS A 519 13.80 -16.77 -27.57
C LYS A 519 12.45 -16.08 -27.86
N PHE A 520 12.26 -14.84 -27.40
CA PHE A 520 11.04 -14.09 -27.64
C PHE A 520 10.99 -13.49 -29.05
N ALA A 521 12.14 -13.11 -29.62
CA ALA A 521 12.22 -12.70 -31.01
C ALA A 521 11.98 -13.90 -31.95
N GLU A 522 12.51 -15.08 -31.63
CA GLU A 522 12.20 -16.32 -32.36
C GLU A 522 10.72 -16.68 -32.24
N SER A 523 10.15 -16.58 -31.05
CA SER A 523 8.72 -16.83 -30.82
C SER A 523 7.85 -15.88 -31.65
N LEU A 524 8.11 -14.56 -31.60
CA LEU A 524 7.41 -13.56 -32.41
C LEU A 524 7.57 -13.84 -33.91
N PHE A 525 8.80 -14.09 -34.36
CA PHE A 525 9.07 -14.42 -35.76
C PHE A 525 8.27 -15.65 -36.19
N ASN A 526 8.22 -16.71 -35.38
CA ASN A 526 7.52 -17.95 -35.71
C ASN A 526 6.00 -17.80 -35.74
N VAL A 527 5.42 -17.01 -34.82
CA VAL A 527 3.96 -16.84 -34.79
C VAL A 527 3.44 -15.94 -35.91
N LEU A 528 4.19 -14.91 -36.35
CA LEU A 528 3.73 -13.99 -37.41
C LEU A 528 3.27 -14.73 -38.68
N VAL A 529 2.06 -14.47 -39.16
CA VAL A 529 1.51 -15.15 -40.34
C VAL A 529 1.93 -14.42 -41.61
N GLY A 530 2.78 -15.03 -42.41
CA GLY A 530 3.28 -14.47 -43.68
C GLY A 530 4.74 -14.85 -43.94
N LYS A 531 5.15 -14.83 -45.21
CA LYS A 531 6.53 -15.20 -45.63
C LYS A 531 7.45 -14.00 -45.81
N ASN A 532 6.91 -12.79 -45.91
CA ASN A 532 7.70 -11.57 -46.12
C ASN A 532 8.23 -11.01 -44.80
N LYS A 533 9.04 -11.82 -44.10
CA LYS A 533 9.66 -11.48 -42.82
C LYS A 533 11.07 -12.04 -42.73
N GLU A 534 11.95 -11.30 -42.07
CA GLU A 534 13.34 -11.70 -41.82
C GLU A 534 13.70 -11.42 -40.37
N LEU A 535 14.40 -12.36 -39.73
CA LEU A 535 15.03 -12.17 -38.41
C LEU A 535 16.54 -12.19 -38.60
N VAL A 536 17.21 -11.07 -38.34
CA VAL A 536 18.67 -11.00 -38.29
C VAL A 536 19.12 -11.05 -36.83
N THR A 537 19.94 -12.05 -36.53
CA THR A 537 20.42 -12.33 -35.18
C THR A 537 21.89 -11.98 -35.06
N PHE A 538 22.23 -11.22 -34.02
CA PHE A 538 23.59 -10.87 -33.67
C PHE A 538 24.04 -11.71 -32.46
N ASP A 539 25.04 -12.58 -32.65
CA ASP A 539 25.45 -13.55 -31.63
C ASP A 539 25.92 -12.91 -30.33
N PHE A 540 26.51 -11.72 -30.40
CA PHE A 540 27.01 -11.04 -29.21
C PHE A 540 26.21 -9.77 -28.88
N ALA A 541 25.19 -9.42 -29.65
CA ALA A 541 24.18 -8.39 -29.35
C ALA A 541 23.80 -8.11 -27.88
N PRO A 542 24.19 -7.03 -27.15
CA PRO A 542 23.45 -6.64 -25.95
C PRO A 542 22.20 -5.82 -26.35
N HIS A 543 21.46 -5.33 -25.36
CA HIS A 543 20.20 -4.60 -25.59
C HIS A 543 20.36 -3.43 -26.57
N GLY A 544 19.36 -3.23 -27.43
CA GLY A 544 19.39 -2.22 -28.48
C GLY A 544 20.27 -2.61 -29.68
N ALA A 545 19.97 -3.74 -30.33
CA ALA A 545 20.76 -4.32 -31.43
C ALA A 545 21.06 -3.36 -32.62
N VAL A 546 20.25 -2.32 -32.80
CA VAL A 546 20.50 -1.27 -33.81
C VAL A 546 21.72 -0.42 -33.45
N THR A 547 21.95 -0.12 -32.18
CA THR A 547 22.97 0.85 -31.72
C THR A 547 24.14 0.20 -30.99
N SER A 548 24.04 -1.08 -30.60
CA SER A 548 24.97 -1.70 -29.67
C SER A 548 26.16 -2.45 -30.27
N ARG A 549 26.22 -2.63 -31.61
CA ARG A 549 27.33 -3.33 -32.28
C ARG A 549 28.05 -2.49 -33.30
N GLN A 550 29.09 -1.83 -32.82
CA GLN A 550 30.07 -1.10 -33.60
C GLN A 550 30.86 -2.05 -34.52
N MET A 551 31.12 -1.58 -35.74
CA MET A 551 31.92 -2.31 -36.72
C MET A 551 33.43 -2.30 -36.39
N VAL A 552 33.85 -1.38 -35.52
CA VAL A 552 35.23 -1.29 -35.00
C VAL A 552 35.21 -1.56 -33.50
N ALA A 553 35.97 -2.55 -33.05
CA ALA A 553 36.03 -2.92 -31.63
C ALA A 553 36.61 -1.78 -30.79
N GLY A 554 35.93 -1.44 -29.68
CA GLY A 554 36.39 -0.42 -28.73
C GLY A 554 36.17 1.03 -29.16
N ASP A 555 35.69 1.29 -30.39
CA ASP A 555 35.33 2.64 -30.84
C ASP A 555 33.82 2.84 -30.74
N PRO A 556 33.31 3.56 -29.72
CA PRO A 556 31.88 3.78 -29.54
C PRO A 556 31.24 4.65 -30.64
N TRP A 557 32.03 5.34 -31.45
CA TRP A 557 31.57 6.23 -32.53
C TRP A 557 31.54 5.55 -33.90
N SER A 558 32.03 4.33 -34.00
CA SER A 558 31.99 3.55 -35.24
C SER A 558 30.55 3.22 -35.64
N GLU A 559 30.30 3.17 -36.94
CA GLU A 559 29.01 2.73 -37.49
C GLU A 559 28.63 1.35 -36.95
N THR A 560 27.34 1.09 -36.79
CA THR A 560 26.86 -0.20 -36.30
C THR A 560 26.30 -1.07 -37.43
N CYS A 561 26.49 -2.39 -37.34
CA CYS A 561 25.92 -3.31 -38.33
C CYS A 561 24.38 -3.25 -38.32
N GLY A 562 23.76 -3.14 -37.13
CA GLY A 562 22.31 -2.98 -36.99
C GLY A 562 21.76 -1.76 -37.71
N MET A 563 22.45 -0.61 -37.64
CA MET A 563 22.06 0.60 -38.37
C MET A 563 22.30 0.46 -39.88
N LYS A 564 23.38 -0.21 -40.31
CA LYS A 564 23.64 -0.50 -41.73
C LYS A 564 22.53 -1.36 -42.35
N ILE A 565 22.10 -2.40 -41.66
CA ILE A 565 20.99 -3.27 -42.09
C ILE A 565 19.69 -2.48 -42.15
N LEU A 566 19.37 -1.70 -41.11
CA LEU A 566 18.15 -0.87 -41.09
C LEU A 566 18.15 0.15 -42.23
N ALA A 567 19.26 0.84 -42.45
CA ALA A 567 19.41 1.80 -43.55
C ALA A 567 19.28 1.11 -44.91
N SER A 568 19.83 -0.10 -45.09
CA SER A 568 19.68 -0.89 -46.31
C SER A 568 18.23 -1.33 -46.54
N TYR A 569 17.55 -1.80 -45.50
CA TYR A 569 16.13 -2.16 -45.54
C TYR A 569 15.26 -0.97 -45.98
N VAL A 570 15.47 0.21 -45.38
CA VAL A 570 14.72 1.43 -45.71
C VAL A 570 15.02 1.91 -47.13
N ARG A 571 16.30 1.94 -47.55
CA ARG A 571 16.69 2.37 -48.91
C ARG A 571 16.11 1.47 -50.00
N ASN A 572 15.90 0.19 -49.71
CA ASN A 572 15.28 -0.76 -50.62
C ASN A 572 13.74 -0.81 -50.50
N GLY A 573 13.11 0.17 -49.84
CA GLY A 573 11.65 0.23 -49.71
C GLY A 573 11.05 -0.93 -48.91
N GLY A 574 11.83 -1.52 -48.00
CA GLY A 574 11.44 -2.71 -47.24
C GLY A 574 11.62 -4.03 -47.99
N ASP A 575 12.20 -4.06 -49.19
CA ASP A 575 12.46 -5.31 -49.90
C ASP A 575 13.57 -6.13 -49.20
N LEU A 576 13.15 -7.18 -48.49
CA LEU A 576 14.03 -8.06 -47.72
C LEU A 576 15.05 -8.81 -48.59
N GLN A 577 14.76 -9.04 -49.87
CA GLN A 577 15.68 -9.75 -50.77
C GLN A 577 16.84 -8.85 -51.23
N ARG A 578 16.65 -7.53 -51.19
CA ARG A 578 17.66 -6.53 -51.56
C ARG A 578 18.42 -5.96 -50.37
N MET A 579 18.07 -6.40 -49.16
CA MET A 579 18.68 -5.94 -47.93
C MET A 579 20.11 -6.49 -47.79
N ASP A 580 21.07 -5.59 -47.69
CA ASP A 580 22.48 -5.93 -47.46
C ASP A 580 22.71 -6.31 -45.99
N LYS A 581 23.15 -7.55 -45.78
CA LYS A 581 23.48 -8.15 -44.47
C LYS A 581 24.96 -8.48 -44.32
N SER A 582 25.80 -8.10 -45.28
CA SER A 582 27.22 -8.48 -45.31
C SER A 582 28.02 -8.04 -44.08
N CYS A 583 27.57 -7.01 -43.37
CA CYS A 583 28.20 -6.55 -42.13
C CYS A 583 28.11 -7.57 -40.98
N VAL A 584 27.14 -8.50 -41.01
CA VAL A 584 26.95 -9.51 -39.94
C VAL A 584 28.17 -10.43 -39.87
N ASP A 585 28.67 -10.86 -41.02
CA ASP A 585 29.84 -11.74 -41.13
C ASP A 585 31.17 -11.00 -40.85
N GLN A 586 31.14 -9.66 -40.84
CA GLN A 586 32.30 -8.80 -40.61
C GLN A 586 32.35 -8.21 -39.19
N MET A 587 31.43 -8.63 -38.31
CA MET A 587 31.38 -8.10 -36.95
C MET A 587 32.63 -8.50 -36.16
N PRO A 588 33.16 -7.59 -35.32
CA PRO A 588 34.25 -7.93 -34.42
C PRO A 588 33.90 -9.10 -33.49
N ALA A 589 34.89 -9.94 -33.19
CA ALA A 589 34.73 -11.02 -32.22
C ALA A 589 34.39 -10.45 -30.83
N PHE A 590 33.67 -11.25 -30.03
CA PHE A 590 33.40 -10.91 -28.65
C PHE A 590 34.70 -10.87 -27.84
N ASN A 591 35.00 -9.71 -27.27
CA ASN A 591 36.20 -9.50 -26.47
C ASN A 591 35.80 -9.38 -24.99
N LEU A 592 36.30 -10.30 -24.18
CA LEU A 592 36.11 -10.36 -22.73
C LEU A 592 37.30 -9.77 -21.94
N THR A 593 38.32 -9.27 -22.64
CA THR A 593 39.45 -8.59 -22.01
C THR A 593 38.96 -7.28 -21.37
N THR A 594 39.06 -7.21 -20.05
CA THR A 594 38.70 -6.02 -19.28
C THR A 594 39.85 -5.01 -19.36
N HIS A 595 39.53 -3.72 -19.50
CA HIS A 595 40.53 -2.66 -19.55
C HIS A 595 41.32 -2.60 -18.23
N GLU A 596 42.64 -2.41 -18.30
CA GLU A 596 43.55 -2.40 -17.14
C GLU A 596 43.06 -1.50 -16.00
N PHE A 597 42.60 -0.29 -16.34
CA PHE A 597 41.97 0.61 -15.38
C PHE A 597 40.86 -0.05 -14.55
N TYR A 598 39.95 -0.80 -15.16
CA TYR A 598 38.86 -1.44 -14.43
C TYR A 598 39.34 -2.62 -13.58
N LEU A 599 40.33 -3.37 -14.09
CA LEU A 599 40.96 -4.47 -13.36
C LEU A 599 41.62 -3.97 -12.07
N GLN A 600 42.40 -2.90 -12.16
CA GLN A 600 43.14 -2.34 -11.03
C GLN A 600 42.20 -1.57 -10.08
N ALA A 601 41.37 -0.67 -10.61
CA ALA A 601 40.57 0.24 -9.77
C ALA A 601 39.37 -0.45 -9.08
N PHE A 602 38.78 -1.48 -9.69
CA PHE A 602 37.56 -2.10 -9.16
C PHE A 602 37.74 -3.55 -8.74
N MET A 603 38.70 -4.28 -9.33
CA MET A 603 38.96 -5.68 -8.98
C MET A 603 40.28 -5.87 -8.21
N SER A 604 41.06 -4.79 -8.03
CA SER A 604 42.36 -4.79 -7.35
C SER A 604 43.25 -5.95 -7.83
N THR A 605 43.27 -6.20 -9.13
CA THR A 605 44.04 -7.30 -9.72
C THR A 605 44.49 -6.93 -11.13
N ASP A 606 45.49 -7.64 -11.65
CA ASP A 606 46.01 -7.45 -13.01
C ASP A 606 45.38 -8.40 -14.03
N ASP A 607 44.60 -9.40 -13.58
CA ASP A 607 43.88 -10.35 -14.42
C ASP A 607 42.50 -10.66 -13.82
N ALA A 608 41.41 -10.41 -14.58
CA ALA A 608 40.04 -10.59 -14.11
C ALA A 608 39.63 -12.05 -13.82
N TYR A 609 40.38 -13.03 -14.32
CA TYR A 609 40.00 -14.45 -14.28
C TYR A 609 40.90 -15.25 -13.35
N GLU A 610 42.21 -15.04 -13.45
CA GLU A 610 43.23 -15.83 -12.73
C GLU A 610 44.10 -14.95 -11.82
N GLY A 611 43.83 -13.65 -11.75
CA GLY A 611 44.62 -12.70 -10.98
C GLY A 611 44.40 -12.81 -9.48
N ALA A 612 45.49 -12.73 -8.71
CA ALA A 612 45.40 -12.62 -7.27
C ALA A 612 44.98 -11.19 -6.87
N PHE A 613 44.21 -11.08 -5.79
CA PHE A 613 43.91 -9.79 -5.19
C PHE A 613 45.19 -9.12 -4.69
N ASN A 614 45.42 -7.89 -5.13
CA ASN A 614 46.56 -7.05 -4.77
C ASN A 614 46.05 -5.70 -4.27
N SER A 615 46.02 -5.55 -2.94
CA SER A 615 45.51 -4.35 -2.27
C SER A 615 46.27 -3.07 -2.65
N SER A 616 47.49 -3.17 -3.18
CA SER A 616 48.26 -2.01 -3.64
C SER A 616 47.75 -1.39 -4.95
N LEU A 617 46.89 -2.09 -5.70
CA LEU A 617 46.27 -1.59 -6.94
C LEU A 617 45.00 -0.77 -6.68
N SER A 618 44.37 -0.97 -5.52
CA SER A 618 43.24 -0.17 -5.06
C SER A 618 43.75 1.12 -4.39
N SER A 619 43.72 2.22 -5.14
CA SER A 619 43.99 3.58 -4.64
C SER A 619 42.77 4.48 -4.77
#